data_AF-A0A8K0KH33-F1
#
_entry.id   AF-A0A8K0KH33-F1
#
_cell.length_a   1.000
_cell.length_b   1.000
_cell.length_c   1.000
_cell.angle_alpha   90.00
_cell.angle_beta   90.00
_cell.angle_gamma   90.00
#
_symmetry.space_group_name_H-M   'P 1'
#
loop_
_entity.id
_entity.type
_entity.pdbx_description
1 polymer ?
#
loop_
_entity_poly.entity_id
_entity_poly.type
_entity_poly.pdbx_seq_one_letter_code
_entity_poly.pdbx_strand_id
1 'polypeptide(L)'
;MARFGNLSSGAMVACYPGHGTHYVKHVDNPNRDGRCITAIYYLNEDWDVKQNGGLLRIFPEGWSDQVADIEPVFDRILFFWSDRRNPHEFNKGNLLFFHRYAITLWYFDAAEREDARRRFQKEKELKPQLKQ
;
A
#
# COMPACT_ATOMS: atom_id res chain seq x y z
N MET A 1 -20.67 3.89 -25.85
CA MET A 1 -19.29 3.84 -25.32
C MET A 1 -19.38 3.69 -23.82
N ALA A 2 -19.11 2.50 -23.26
CA ALA A 2 -19.11 2.32 -21.82
C ALA A 2 -17.93 3.09 -21.24
N ARG A 3 -18.16 4.05 -20.34
CA ARG A 3 -17.08 4.65 -19.55
C ARG A 3 -16.63 3.56 -18.58
N PHE A 4 -15.56 2.84 -18.91
CA PHE A 4 -14.82 2.11 -17.89
C PHE A 4 -14.32 3.18 -16.91
N GLY A 5 -14.94 3.25 -15.72
CA GLY A 5 -14.45 4.11 -14.66
C GLY A 5 -12.98 3.79 -14.40
N ASN A 6 -12.19 4.75 -13.92
CA ASN A 6 -10.80 4.50 -13.60
C ASN A 6 -10.71 3.33 -12.59
N LEU A 7 -10.20 2.18 -13.04
CA LEU A 7 -10.14 0.92 -12.28
C LEU A 7 -8.92 0.87 -11.37
N SER A 8 -8.09 1.92 -11.35
CA SER A 8 -6.97 2.06 -10.43
C SER A 8 -6.87 3.48 -9.89
N SER A 9 -6.09 3.64 -8.83
CA SER A 9 -5.63 4.95 -8.37
C SER A 9 -4.72 5.62 -9.42
N GLY A 10 -4.40 6.90 -9.21
CA GLY A 10 -3.16 7.45 -9.77
C GLY A 10 -1.94 6.75 -9.17
N ALA A 11 -0.80 6.81 -9.86
CA ALA A 11 0.45 6.26 -9.37
C ALA A 11 0.96 7.06 -8.16
N MET A 12 1.22 6.37 -7.04
CA MET A 12 1.93 6.96 -5.91
C MET A 12 3.42 6.66 -6.08
N VAL A 13 4.21 7.70 -6.37
CA VAL A 13 5.68 7.60 -6.40
C VAL A 13 6.21 7.96 -5.02
N ALA A 14 6.92 7.03 -4.38
CA ALA A 14 7.47 7.21 -3.05
C ALA A 14 9.01 7.19 -3.09
N CYS A 15 9.61 8.12 -2.35
CA CYS A 15 11.04 8.16 -2.05
C CYS A 15 11.21 8.16 -0.54
N TYR A 16 11.90 7.16 -0.01
CA TYR A 16 12.28 7.11 1.40
C TYR A 16 13.79 7.39 1.50
N PRO A 17 14.20 8.58 1.98
CA PRO A 17 15.59 9.04 1.91
C PRO A 17 16.52 8.45 2.98
N GLY A 18 16.15 7.35 3.65
CA GLY A 18 16.91 6.78 4.77
C GLY A 18 16.55 7.39 6.14
N HIS A 19 17.54 7.49 7.05
CA HIS A 19 17.40 8.11 8.39
C HIS A 19 16.35 7.49 9.33
N GLY A 20 16.17 6.16 9.30
CA GLY A 20 15.20 5.49 10.16
C GLY A 20 13.73 5.77 9.78
N THR A 21 13.48 6.30 8.58
CA THR A 21 12.15 6.29 7.98
C THR A 21 11.66 4.85 7.84
N HIS A 22 10.41 4.61 8.23
CA HIS A 22 9.75 3.31 8.19
C HIS A 22 8.26 3.53 8.00
N TYR A 23 7.57 2.48 7.54
CA TYR A 23 6.13 2.39 7.73
C TYR A 23 5.85 1.41 8.84
N VAL A 24 5.00 1.85 9.78
CA VAL A 24 4.44 0.95 10.79
C VAL A 24 3.50 -0.07 10.14
N LYS A 25 3.31 -1.20 10.81
CA LYS A 25 2.37 -2.24 10.38
C LYS A 25 0.98 -1.66 10.15
N HIS A 26 0.44 -1.88 8.95
CA HIS A 26 -0.86 -1.39 8.55
C HIS A 26 -1.52 -2.33 7.54
N VAL A 27 -2.78 -2.04 7.23
CA VAL A 27 -3.55 -2.67 6.16
C VAL A 27 -3.88 -1.57 5.17
N ASP A 28 -3.71 -1.83 3.88
CA ASP A 28 -3.95 -0.82 2.85
C ASP A 28 -5.43 -0.43 2.82
N ASN A 29 -6.34 -1.41 2.75
CA ASN A 29 -7.78 -1.23 2.73
C ASN A 29 -8.47 -1.83 3.97
N PRO A 30 -8.41 -1.17 5.15
CA PRO A 30 -9.00 -1.71 6.37
C PRO A 30 -10.53 -1.54 6.45
N ASN A 31 -11.09 -0.63 5.65
CA ASN A 31 -12.47 -0.12 5.76
C ASN A 31 -13.30 -0.26 4.46
N ARG A 32 -12.81 -1.11 3.54
CA ARG A 32 -13.47 -1.49 2.29
C ARG A 32 -13.71 -0.31 1.34
N ASP A 33 -12.70 0.51 1.09
CA ASP A 33 -12.79 1.70 0.23
C ASP A 33 -12.76 1.41 -1.28
N GLY A 34 -12.71 0.12 -1.65
CA GLY A 34 -12.68 -0.39 -3.01
C GLY A 34 -11.31 -0.92 -3.44
N ARG A 35 -10.20 -0.60 -2.76
CA ARG A 35 -8.87 -1.12 -3.13
C ARG A 35 -8.79 -2.63 -2.88
N CYS A 36 -8.57 -3.43 -3.93
CA CYS A 36 -8.52 -4.89 -3.81
C CYS A 36 -7.12 -5.45 -4.02
N ILE A 37 -6.33 -4.88 -4.93
CA ILE A 37 -4.95 -5.29 -5.20
C ILE A 37 -4.02 -4.10 -5.03
N THR A 38 -2.97 -4.29 -4.24
CA THR A 38 -1.82 -3.40 -4.18
C THR A 38 -0.75 -3.93 -5.13
N ALA A 39 -0.30 -3.08 -6.05
CA ALA A 39 0.78 -3.36 -6.96
C ALA A 39 1.94 -2.40 -6.67
N ILE A 40 3.13 -2.94 -6.41
CA ILE A 40 4.34 -2.16 -6.11
C ILE A 40 5.42 -2.50 -7.14
N TYR A 41 6.03 -1.49 -7.73
CA TYR A 41 7.20 -1.61 -8.59
C TYR A 41 8.42 -0.97 -7.93
N TYR A 42 9.52 -1.71 -7.83
CA TYR A 42 10.75 -1.29 -7.17
C TYR A 42 11.82 -0.85 -8.16
N LEU A 43 12.57 0.20 -7.81
CA LEU A 43 13.51 0.92 -8.69
C LEU A 43 14.93 0.97 -8.10
N ASN A 44 15.29 0.03 -7.22
CA ASN A 44 16.52 0.13 -6.42
C ASN A 44 17.59 -0.84 -6.92
N GLU A 45 18.49 -0.34 -7.77
CA GLU A 45 19.63 -1.11 -8.28
C GLU A 45 20.59 -1.48 -7.13
N ASP A 46 21.18 -2.69 -7.23
CA ASP A 46 22.18 -3.21 -6.29
C ASP A 46 21.78 -3.10 -4.79
N TRP A 47 20.49 -3.25 -4.49
CA TRP A 47 19.99 -3.10 -3.13
C TRP A 47 20.43 -4.24 -2.21
N ASP A 48 21.33 -3.96 -1.27
CA ASP A 48 21.68 -4.87 -0.17
C ASP A 48 20.80 -4.60 1.05
N VAL A 49 19.84 -5.49 1.32
CA VAL A 49 18.93 -5.36 2.47
C VAL A 49 19.62 -5.48 3.83
N LYS A 50 20.75 -6.20 3.93
CA LYS A 50 21.48 -6.35 5.19
C LYS A 50 22.18 -5.06 5.58
N GLN A 51 22.65 -4.31 4.60
CA GLN A 51 23.27 -3.01 4.79
C GLN A 51 22.22 -1.89 4.90
N ASN A 52 21.25 -1.88 3.97
CA ASN A 52 20.38 -0.73 3.75
C ASN A 52 19.01 -0.83 4.45
N GLY A 53 18.61 -2.02 4.90
CA GLY A 53 17.26 -2.27 5.42
C GLY A 53 16.19 -2.10 4.34
N GLY A 54 15.03 -1.52 4.70
CA GLY A 54 13.96 -1.22 3.73
C GLY A 54 13.17 -2.44 3.23
N LEU A 55 13.35 -3.59 3.89
CA LEU A 55 12.63 -4.85 3.65
C LEU A 55 11.14 -4.66 3.89
N LEU A 56 10.31 -4.99 2.90
CA LEU A 56 8.86 -5.09 3.10
C LEU A 56 8.56 -6.42 3.77
N ARG A 57 7.86 -6.39 4.91
CA ARG A 57 7.40 -7.57 5.63
C ARG A 57 5.89 -7.65 5.53
N ILE A 58 5.37 -8.74 4.97
CA ILE A 58 3.93 -9.03 4.92
C ILE A 58 3.66 -10.15 5.91
N PHE A 59 2.56 -10.03 6.66
CA PHE A 59 2.11 -10.99 7.67
C PHE A 59 0.78 -11.61 7.22
N PRO A 60 0.77 -12.59 6.30
CA PRO A 60 -0.47 -13.11 5.74
C PRO A 60 -1.41 -13.68 6.81
N GLU A 61 -2.69 -13.38 6.69
CA GLU A 61 -3.71 -13.96 7.55
C GLU A 61 -3.72 -15.49 7.41
N GLY A 62 -3.74 -16.20 8.53
CA GLY A 62 -3.67 -17.66 8.59
C GLY A 62 -2.26 -18.24 8.65
N TRP A 63 -1.21 -17.41 8.54
CA TRP A 63 0.16 -17.83 8.82
C TRP A 63 0.47 -17.57 10.30
N SER A 64 0.74 -18.62 11.08
CA SER A 64 0.99 -18.49 12.52
C SER A 64 2.39 -17.96 12.84
N ASP A 65 3.40 -18.48 12.13
CA ASP A 65 4.81 -18.27 12.45
C ASP A 65 5.66 -17.84 11.24
N GLN A 66 5.01 -17.50 10.13
CA GLN A 66 5.67 -17.13 8.88
C GLN A 66 5.41 -15.67 8.53
N VAL A 67 6.46 -15.01 8.06
CA VAL A 67 6.44 -13.64 7.54
C VAL A 67 7.04 -13.68 6.14
N ALA A 68 6.36 -13.08 5.16
CA ALA A 68 6.92 -12.93 3.83
C ALA A 68 7.80 -11.67 3.83
N ASP A 69 9.11 -11.87 3.67
CA ASP A 69 10.12 -10.81 3.61
C ASP A 69 10.50 -10.56 2.15
N ILE A 70 10.22 -9.35 1.64
CA ILE A 70 10.41 -8.96 0.25
C ILE A 70 11.40 -7.81 0.14
N GLU A 71 12.54 -8.10 -0.48
CA GLU A 71 13.55 -7.10 -0.80
C GLU A 71 13.07 -6.16 -1.92
N PRO A 72 13.33 -4.84 -1.82
CA PRO A 72 12.89 -3.86 -2.79
C PRO A 72 13.86 -3.74 -3.99
N VAL A 73 14.29 -4.86 -4.57
CA VAL A 73 15.28 -4.90 -5.66
C VAL A 73 14.73 -4.33 -6.97
N PHE A 74 15.61 -3.76 -7.80
CA PHE A 74 15.28 -3.22 -9.11
C PHE A 74 14.48 -4.20 -9.99
N ASP A 75 13.55 -3.63 -10.77
CA ASP A 75 12.70 -4.32 -11.75
C ASP A 75 11.76 -5.39 -11.14
N ARG A 76 11.59 -5.39 -9.82
CA ARG A 76 10.61 -6.25 -9.15
C ARG A 76 9.23 -5.60 -9.15
N ILE A 77 8.24 -6.31 -9.69
CA ILE A 77 6.82 -6.05 -9.47
C ILE A 77 6.28 -7.02 -8.40
N LEU A 78 5.54 -6.48 -7.44
CA LEU A 78 4.87 -7.23 -6.37
C LEU A 78 3.37 -6.96 -6.42
N PHE A 79 2.57 -8.01 -6.24
CA PHE A 79 1.12 -7.92 -6.05
C PHE A 79 0.70 -8.60 -4.76
N PHE A 80 -0.21 -7.98 -4.02
CA PHE A 80 -0.87 -8.61 -2.87
C PHE A 80 -2.27 -8.01 -2.64
N TRP A 81 -3.12 -8.73 -1.90
CA TRP A 81 -4.45 -8.25 -1.55
C TRP A 81 -4.35 -7.06 -0.60
N SER A 82 -5.04 -5.97 -0.91
CA SER A 82 -4.98 -4.74 -0.10
C SER A 82 -5.71 -4.84 1.24
N ASP A 83 -6.59 -5.82 1.43
CA ASP A 83 -7.40 -5.96 2.63
C ASP A 83 -6.64 -6.61 3.80
N ARG A 84 -7.39 -6.96 4.85
CA ARG A 84 -6.88 -7.49 6.12
C ARG A 84 -6.15 -8.83 6.00
N ARG A 85 -6.13 -9.46 4.82
CA ARG A 85 -5.33 -10.65 4.56
C ARG A 85 -3.83 -10.37 4.57
N ASN A 86 -3.39 -9.14 4.32
CA ASN A 86 -1.97 -8.78 4.24
C ASN A 86 -1.61 -7.52 5.05
N PRO A 87 -1.69 -7.55 6.39
CA PRO A 87 -1.01 -6.57 7.22
C PRO A 87 0.47 -6.54 6.87
N HIS A 88 1.04 -5.36 6.67
CA HIS A 88 2.43 -5.22 6.23
C HIS A 88 3.10 -3.96 6.77
N GLU A 89 4.42 -4.03 6.85
CA GLU A 89 5.29 -2.94 7.31
C GLU A 89 6.57 -2.95 6.46
N PHE A 90 7.36 -1.87 6.51
CA PHE A 90 8.75 -2.01 6.08
C PHE A 90 9.68 -1.47 7.15
N ASN A 91 10.79 -2.18 7.33
CA ASN A 91 11.72 -1.89 8.42
C ASN A 91 12.48 -0.57 8.19
N LYS A 92 12.89 0.05 9.29
CA LYS A 92 13.80 1.20 9.29
C LYS A 92 15.05 0.86 8.48
N GLY A 93 15.43 1.75 7.57
CA GLY A 93 16.77 1.71 6.99
C GLY A 93 17.80 2.05 8.07
N ASN A 94 18.87 1.26 8.16
CA ASN A 94 19.91 1.40 9.18
C ASN A 94 20.97 2.46 8.82
N LEU A 95 20.94 2.99 7.60
CA LEU A 95 21.94 3.91 7.07
C LEU A 95 21.36 5.26 6.62
N LEU A 96 22.22 6.27 6.67
CA LEU A 96 21.91 7.69 6.46
C LEU A 96 21.76 8.09 4.97
N PHE A 97 22.17 7.26 3.99
CA PHE A 97 22.38 7.73 2.61
C PHE A 97 21.95 6.77 1.49
N PHE A 98 20.76 6.17 1.57
CA PHE A 98 20.19 5.44 0.44
C PHE A 98 18.70 5.79 0.25
N HIS A 99 18.36 6.18 -0.98
CA HIS A 99 16.98 6.51 -1.36
C HIS A 99 16.28 5.24 -1.84
N ARG A 100 15.28 4.78 -1.09
CA ARG A 100 14.39 3.69 -1.53
C ARG A 100 13.25 4.27 -2.36
N TYR A 101 13.22 3.92 -3.64
CA TYR A 101 12.19 4.28 -4.59
C TYR A 101 11.21 3.14 -4.82
N ALA A 102 9.92 3.48 -4.86
CA ALA A 102 8.85 2.57 -5.23
C ALA A 102 7.71 3.33 -5.91
N ILE A 103 7.02 2.66 -6.83
CA ILE A 103 5.78 3.14 -7.43
C ILE A 103 4.65 2.20 -7.00
N THR A 104 3.61 2.74 -6.40
CA THR A 104 2.44 1.97 -5.96
C THR A 104 1.20 2.35 -6.75
N LEU A 105 0.46 1.33 -7.18
CA LEU A 105 -0.89 1.43 -7.74
C LEU A 105 -1.83 0.58 -6.88
N TRP A 106 -3.05 1.06 -6.70
CA TRP A 106 -4.13 0.23 -6.16
C TRP A 106 -5.20 0.01 -7.21
N TYR A 107 -5.49 -1.24 -7.52
CA TYR A 107 -6.62 -1.61 -8.36
C TYR A 107 -7.88 -1.69 -7.52
N PHE A 108 -9.01 -1.32 -8.12
CA PHE A 108 -10.30 -1.29 -7.46
C PHE A 108 -11.19 -2.47 -7.86
N ASP A 109 -11.86 -3.05 -6.87
CA ASP A 109 -13.09 -3.81 -7.13
C ASP A 109 -14.23 -2.84 -7.43
N ALA A 110 -14.92 -3.03 -8.56
CA ALA A 110 -15.91 -2.08 -9.04
C ALA A 110 -17.11 -1.95 -8.08
N ALA A 111 -17.60 -3.07 -7.56
CA ALA A 111 -18.76 -3.09 -6.68
C ALA A 111 -18.45 -2.45 -5.32
N GLU A 112 -17.34 -2.87 -4.68
CA GLU A 112 -16.91 -2.30 -3.40
C GLU A 112 -16.60 -0.81 -3.54
N ARG A 113 -16.01 -0.38 -4.66
CA ARG A 113 -15.72 1.03 -4.92
C ARG A 113 -16.99 1.87 -5.08
N GLU A 114 -18.00 1.35 -5.76
CA GLU A 114 -19.30 2.02 -5.85
C GLU A 114 -19.96 2.15 -4.47
N ASP A 115 -19.95 1.08 -3.67
CA ASP A 115 -20.51 1.10 -2.32
C ASP A 115 -19.76 2.06 -1.40
N ALA A 116 -18.42 2.11 -1.48
CA ALA A 116 -17.61 3.07 -0.75
C ALA A 116 -17.97 4.52 -1.12
N ARG A 117 -18.19 4.82 -2.41
CA ARG A 117 -18.64 6.15 -2.86
C ARG A 117 -20.03 6.50 -2.33
N ARG A 118 -20.98 5.56 -2.35
CA ARG A 118 -22.33 5.74 -1.78
C ARG A 118 -22.25 6.04 -0.28
N ARG A 119 -21.43 5.29 0.49
CA ARG A 119 -21.23 5.54 1.93
C ARG A 119 -20.66 6.93 2.20
N PHE A 120 -19.61 7.32 1.47
CA PHE A 120 -18.98 8.63 1.63
C PHE A 120 -19.94 9.79 1.34
N GLN A 121 -20.77 9.66 0.29
CA GLN A 121 -21.78 10.66 -0.05
C GLN A 121 -22.82 10.83 1.06
N LYS A 122 -23.34 9.72 1.61
CA LYS A 122 -24.28 9.75 2.75
C LYS A 122 -23.68 10.41 3.99
N GLU A 123 -22.43 10.07 4.34
CA GLU A 123 -21.74 10.68 5.49
C GLU A 123 -21.56 12.20 5.31
N LYS A 124 -21.26 12.64 4.09
CA LYS A 124 -21.11 14.06 3.76
C LYS A 124 -22.44 14.82 3.88
N GLU A 125 -23.57 14.17 3.59
CA GLU A 125 -24.91 14.75 3.71
C GLU A 125 -25.42 14.83 5.16
N LEU A 126 -24.93 13.95 6.05
CA LEU A 126 -25.28 13.93 7.47
C LEU A 126 -24.48 14.94 8.31
N LYS A 127 -23.21 15.21 7.97
CA LYS A 127 -22.34 16.16 8.70
C LYS A 127 -22.79 17.64 8.76
N PRO A 128 -23.55 18.21 7.80
CA PRO A 128 -24.07 19.58 7.89
C PRO A 128 -25.08 19.81 9.01
N GLN A 129 -25.69 18.74 9.56
CA GLN A 129 -26.79 18.83 10.52
C GLN A 129 -26.34 18.84 12.00
N LEU A 130 -25.03 18.70 12.26
CA LEU A 130 -24.44 18.62 13.60
C LEU A 130 -23.62 19.87 13.99
N LYS A 131 -23.80 20.98 13.26
CA LYS A 131 -23.20 22.29 13.55
C LYS A 131 -24.25 23.37 13.85
N GLN A 132 -25.27 23.03 14.65
CA GLN A 132 -26.15 24.01 15.30
C GLN A 132 -25.94 23.94 16.81
#